data_AF-A0A250VV28-F1
#
_entry.id   AF-A0A250VV28-F1
#
_cell.length_a   1.000
_cell.length_b   1.000
_cell.length_c   1.000
_cell.angle_alpha   90.00
_cell.angle_beta   90.00
_cell.angle_gamma   90.00
#
_symmetry.space_group_name_H-M   'P 1'
#
loop_
_entity.id
_entity.type
_entity.pdbx_description
1 polymer ?
#
loop_
_entity_poly.entity_id
_entity_poly.type
_entity_poly.pdbx_seq_one_letter_code
_entity_poly.pdbx_strand_id
1 'polypeptide(L)'
;MLDHLGGDGVLIVDETGFLNKGLRSAGVQRQYTPAAGRIDNAQVGVFLAYASSRGQALIDRRLYLPERTWCQDSGRRSGSGIPEKVEFATKPPWPGQAW
;
A
#
# COMPACT_ATOMS: atom_id res chain seq x y z
N MET A 1 7.13 -2.16 21.75
CA MET A 1 5.71 -2.12 21.32
C MET A 1 5.21 -3.53 21.04
N LEU A 2 5.91 -4.30 20.18
CA LEU A 2 5.57 -5.70 19.90
C LEU A 2 5.74 -6.63 21.12
N ASP A 3 6.66 -6.31 22.05
CA ASP A 3 6.96 -7.15 23.22
C ASP A 3 5.74 -7.40 24.14
N HIS A 4 4.76 -6.50 24.12
CA HIS A 4 3.52 -6.66 24.91
C HIS A 4 2.49 -7.58 24.24
N LEU A 5 2.67 -7.90 22.96
CA LEU A 5 1.73 -8.69 22.16
C LEU A 5 2.03 -10.20 22.20
N GLY A 6 3.12 -10.63 22.83
CA GLY A 6 3.50 -12.06 22.84
C GLY A 6 4.04 -12.53 21.49
N GLY A 7 4.45 -13.81 21.41
CA GLY A 7 5.11 -14.39 20.23
C GLY A 7 4.25 -15.37 19.41
N ASP A 8 3.02 -15.61 19.84
CA ASP A 8 2.06 -16.59 19.30
C ASP A 8 1.02 -15.98 18.33
N GLY A 9 1.29 -14.79 17.82
CA GLY A 9 0.42 -14.09 16.88
C GLY A 9 0.67 -14.43 15.42
N VAL A 10 -0.12 -13.80 14.55
CA VAL A 10 -0.08 -13.95 13.09
C VAL A 10 0.36 -12.65 12.43
N LEU A 11 1.03 -12.78 11.28
CA LEU A 11 1.30 -11.67 10.38
C LEU A 11 0.19 -11.57 9.35
N ILE A 12 -0.35 -10.37 9.19
CA ILE A 12 -1.43 -10.05 8.26
C ILE A 12 -0.89 -9.06 7.25
N VAL A 13 -0.98 -9.41 5.98
CA VAL A 13 -0.68 -8.53 4.85
C VAL A 13 -1.97 -8.21 4.13
N ASP A 14 -2.33 -6.94 4.09
CA ASP A 14 -3.55 -6.48 3.42
C ASP A 14 -3.28 -5.30 2.49
N GLU A 15 -4.06 -5.24 1.40
CA GLU A 15 -4.08 -4.11 0.48
C GLU A 15 -5.32 -3.26 0.76
N THR A 16 -5.11 -1.99 1.11
CA THR A 16 -6.18 -1.06 1.43
C THR A 16 -6.12 0.15 0.50
N GLY A 17 -7.28 0.50 -0.07
CA GLY A 17 -7.46 1.71 -0.86
C GLY A 17 -8.08 2.86 -0.06
N PHE A 18 -7.58 4.06 -0.27
CA PHE A 18 -8.05 5.30 0.35
C PHE A 18 -8.56 6.25 -0.73
N LEU A 19 -9.88 6.47 -0.76
CA LEU A 19 -10.51 7.39 -1.69
C LEU A 19 -9.99 8.81 -1.48
N ASN A 20 -9.69 9.50 -2.58
CA ASN A 20 -9.14 10.85 -2.56
C ASN A 20 -9.92 11.75 -3.52
N LYS A 21 -10.11 13.01 -3.13
CA LYS A 21 -10.72 14.03 -3.99
C LYS A 21 -9.68 14.85 -4.78
N GLY A 22 -8.41 14.86 -4.34
CA GLY A 22 -7.33 15.63 -4.96
C GLY A 22 -6.35 14.78 -5.77
N LEU A 23 -5.39 15.46 -6.41
CA LEU A 23 -4.38 14.84 -7.30
C LEU A 23 -2.95 14.87 -6.74
N ARG A 24 -2.72 15.57 -5.62
CA ARG A 24 -1.36 15.83 -5.09
C ARG A 24 -0.88 14.79 -4.08
N SER A 25 -1.77 13.99 -3.51
CA SER A 25 -1.36 12.96 -2.56
C SER A 25 -0.57 11.86 -3.28
N ALA A 26 0.55 11.43 -2.69
CA ALA A 26 1.42 10.41 -3.24
C ALA A 26 0.64 9.17 -3.74
N GLY A 27 1.00 8.62 -4.90
CA GLY A 27 0.38 7.40 -5.45
C GLY A 27 -1.08 7.53 -5.88
N VAL A 28 -1.71 8.71 -5.75
CA VAL A 28 -3.12 8.88 -6.13
C VAL A 28 -3.31 8.83 -7.64
N GLN A 29 -4.25 8.00 -8.08
CA GLN A 29 -4.75 7.96 -9.45
C GLN A 29 -6.10 7.23 -9.50
N ARG A 30 -6.72 7.20 -10.68
CA ARG A 30 -7.81 6.26 -10.93
C ARG A 30 -7.27 4.83 -10.98
N GLN A 31 -7.59 4.04 -9.96
CA GLN A 31 -7.20 2.65 -9.86
C GLN A 31 -8.25 1.85 -9.08
N TYR A 32 -8.27 0.54 -9.30
CA TYR A 32 -9.14 -0.33 -8.52
C TYR A 32 -8.72 -0.28 -7.05
N THR A 33 -9.71 -0.25 -6.17
CA THR A 33 -9.47 -0.39 -4.73
C THR A 33 -10.30 -1.54 -4.19
N PRO A 34 -9.70 -2.48 -3.44
CA PRO A 34 -10.46 -3.56 -2.80
C PRO A 34 -11.54 -3.01 -1.87
N ALA A 35 -11.20 -1.99 -1.08
CA ALA A 35 -12.10 -1.39 -0.10
C ALA A 35 -13.37 -0.76 -0.70
N ALA A 36 -13.30 -0.20 -1.93
CA ALA A 36 -14.48 0.38 -2.59
C ALA A 36 -15.10 -0.54 -3.66
N GLY A 37 -14.46 -1.66 -4.01
CA GLY A 37 -14.93 -2.59 -5.03
C GLY A 37 -15.03 -1.99 -6.44
N ARG A 38 -14.35 -0.87 -6.71
CA ARG A 38 -14.43 -0.15 -7.99
C ARG A 38 -13.16 0.63 -8.30
N ILE A 39 -13.04 1.06 -9.56
CA ILE A 39 -12.02 2.02 -9.99
C ILE A 39 -12.46 3.42 -9.61
N ASP A 40 -11.67 4.08 -8.76
CA ASP A 40 -11.91 5.45 -8.31
C ASP A 40 -10.58 6.17 -8.11
N ASN A 41 -10.61 7.49 -7.91
CA ASN A 41 -9.41 8.23 -7.56
C ASN A 41 -9.00 7.88 -6.12
N ALA A 42 -7.93 7.11 -5.99
CA ALA A 42 -7.52 6.56 -4.71
C ALA A 42 -6.02 6.41 -4.60
N GLN A 43 -5.55 6.34 -3.35
CA GLN A 43 -4.23 5.84 -2.99
C GLN A 43 -4.38 4.38 -2.58
N VAL A 44 -3.41 3.54 -2.90
CA VAL A 44 -3.41 2.13 -2.49
C VAL A 44 -2.16 1.88 -1.66
N GLY A 45 -2.33 1.32 -0.47
CA GLY A 45 -1.23 0.94 0.42
C GLY A 45 -1.30 -0.54 0.76
N VAL A 46 -0.13 -1.16 0.94
CA VAL A 46 0.03 -2.49 1.51
C VAL A 46 0.50 -2.33 2.95
N PHE A 47 -0.17 -3.00 3.87
CA PHE A 47 0.08 -2.90 5.31
C PHE A 47 0.46 -4.28 5.86
N LEU A 48 1.49 -4.30 6.70
CA LEU A 48 1.87 -5.47 7.49
C LEU A 48 1.50 -5.22 8.94
N ALA A 49 0.60 -6.03 9.48
CA ALA A 49 0.22 -5.98 10.88
C ALA A 49 0.55 -7.29 11.58
N TYR A 50 0.83 -7.21 12.87
CA TYR A 50 0.88 -8.36 13.78
C TYR A 50 -0.36 -8.35 14.65
N ALA A 51 -1.02 -9.49 14.78
CA ALA A 51 -2.19 -9.66 15.64
C ALA A 51 -2.02 -10.90 16.53
N SER A 52 -2.39 -10.76 17.79
CA SER A 52 -2.32 -11.80 18.81
C SER A 52 -3.58 -11.74 19.68
N SER A 53 -3.73 -12.69 20.60
CA SER A 53 -4.76 -12.64 21.64
C SER A 53 -4.65 -11.41 22.56
N ARG A 54 -3.48 -10.78 22.62
CA ARG A 54 -3.19 -9.61 23.48
C ARG A 54 -3.38 -8.27 22.77
N GLY A 55 -3.66 -8.28 21.47
CA GLY A 55 -3.88 -7.08 20.66
C GLY A 55 -3.14 -7.11 19.33
N GLN A 56 -3.02 -5.95 18.70
CA GLN A 56 -2.46 -5.80 17.36
C GLN A 56 -1.57 -4.56 17.22
N ALA A 57 -0.63 -4.62 16.29
CA ALA A 57 0.24 -3.50 15.93
C ALA A 57 0.50 -3.46 14.42
N LEU A 58 0.52 -2.26 13.84
CA LEU A 58 1.06 -2.05 12.51
C LEU A 58 2.59 -2.16 12.57
N ILE A 59 3.17 -3.06 11.79
CA ILE A 59 4.63 -3.26 11.71
C ILE A 59 5.20 -2.39 10.60
N ASP A 60 4.64 -2.47 9.40
CA ASP A 60 5.16 -1.80 8.23
C ASP A 60 4.05 -1.39 7.26
N ARG A 61 4.37 -0.46 6.36
CA ARG A 61 3.49 0.05 5.33
C ARG A 61 4.28 0.44 4.09
N ARG A 62 3.72 0.16 2.92
CA ARG A 62 4.24 0.64 1.65
C ARG A 62 3.12 1.19 0.79
N LEU A 63 3.36 2.36 0.21
CA LEU A 63 2.44 2.94 -0.75
C LEU A 63 2.72 2.38 -2.14
N TYR A 64 1.67 1.97 -2.86
CA TYR A 64 1.79 1.62 -4.27
C TYR A 64 1.93 2.89 -5.10
N LEU A 65 3.01 2.97 -5.87
CA LEU A 65 3.25 4.06 -6.81
C LEU A 65 3.05 3.55 -8.24
N PRO A 66 2.04 4.03 -8.96
CA PRO A 66 1.81 3.65 -10.35
C PRO A 66 2.98 4.05 -11.25
N GLU A 67 3.39 3.14 -12.13
CA GLU A 67 4.57 3.32 -12.99
C GLU A 67 4.49 4.62 -13.80
N ARG A 68 3.44 4.76 -14.62
CA ARG A 68 3.33 5.83 -15.61
C ARG A 68 2.97 7.19 -15.02
N THR A 69 2.07 7.22 -14.05
CA THR A 69 1.52 8.48 -13.51
C THR A 69 2.29 9.01 -12.30
N TRP A 70 3.22 8.20 -11.75
CA TRP A 70 4.04 8.58 -10.60
C TRP A 70 5.52 8.27 -10.81
N CYS A 71 5.92 7.01 -10.97
CA CYS A 71 7.36 6.67 -11.02
C CYS A 71 8.10 7.37 -12.16
N GLN A 72 7.43 7.60 -13.30
CA GLN A 72 7.98 8.29 -14.47
C GLN A 72 7.82 9.82 -14.44
N ASP A 73 7.18 10.40 -13.41
CA ASP A 73 6.96 11.84 -13.26
C ASP A 73 7.80 12.39 -12.10
N SER A 74 9.00 12.85 -12.41
CA SER A 74 9.94 13.42 -11.42
C SER A 74 9.40 14.69 -10.74
N GLY A 75 8.61 15.50 -11.45
CA GLY A 75 7.98 16.71 -10.91
C GLY A 75 6.94 16.35 -9.84
N ARG A 76 6.10 15.36 -10.13
CA ARG A 76 5.10 14.88 -9.17
C ARG A 76 5.73 14.17 -7.98
N ARG A 77 6.78 13.38 -8.20
CA ARG A 77 7.54 12.70 -7.12
C ARG A 77 8.17 13.69 -6.17
N SER A 78 8.91 14.66 -6.71
CA SER A 78 9.56 15.69 -5.89
C SER A 78 8.54 16.54 -5.12
N GLY A 79 7.43 16.94 -5.77
CA GLY A 79 6.34 17.67 -5.13
C GLY A 79 5.62 16.92 -4.00
N SER A 80 5.74 15.58 -3.95
CA SER A 80 5.17 14.73 -2.91
C SER A 80 6.22 14.08 -1.99
N GLY A 81 7.50 14.48 -2.11
CA GLY A 81 8.59 13.97 -1.28
C GLY A 81 8.95 12.50 -1.53
N ILE A 82 8.68 11.97 -2.73
CA ILE A 82 8.99 10.60 -3.12
C ILE A 82 10.44 10.53 -3.64
N PRO A 83 11.32 9.73 -3.02
CA PRO A 83 12.70 9.57 -3.51
C PRO A 83 12.78 8.86 -4.86
N GLU A 84 13.77 9.24 -5.68
CA GLU A 84 14.03 8.65 -7.01
C GLU A 84 14.24 7.13 -6.98
N LYS A 85 14.78 6.60 -5.89
CA LYS A 85 14.99 5.15 -5.68
C LYS A 85 13.71 4.32 -5.54
N VAL A 86 12.54 4.95 -5.38
CA VAL A 86 11.28 4.21 -5.23
C VAL A 86 10.75 3.82 -6.60
N GLU A 87 11.03 2.59 -7.01
CA GLU A 87 10.58 2.07 -8.30
C GLU A 87 9.18 1.46 -8.24
N PHE A 88 8.59 1.31 -9.42
CA PHE A 88 7.35 0.56 -9.59
C PHE A 88 7.56 -0.92 -9.21
N ALA A 89 6.58 -1.51 -8.54
CA ALA A 89 6.59 -2.93 -8.22
C ALA A 89 5.17 -3.50 -8.32
N THR A 90 5.06 -4.71 -8.89
CA THR A 90 3.81 -5.46 -8.93
C THR A 90 3.73 -6.44 -7.77
N LYS A 91 2.51 -6.81 -7.39
CA LYS A 91 2.30 -7.95 -6.50
C LYS A 91 2.83 -9.21 -7.20
N PRO A 92 3.72 -9.99 -6.56
CA PRO A 92 4.13 -11.26 -7.12
C PRO A 92 2.92 -12.20 -7.22
N PRO A 93 2.84 -13.04 -8.26
CA PRO A 93 1.77 -14.02 -8.37
C PRO A 93 1.77 -14.93 -7.14
N TRP A 94 0.59 -15.31 -6.66
CA TRP A 94 0.53 -16.33 -5.63
C TRP A 94 0.92 -17.70 -6.20
N PRO A 95 1.79 -18.48 -5.53
CA PRO A 95 2.05 -19.85 -5.93
C PRO A 95 0.73 -20.64 -5.97
N GLY A 96 0.38 -21.17 -7.14
CA GLY A 96 -0.79 -22.04 -7.31
C GLY A 96 -2.09 -21.37 -7.78
N GLN A 97 -2.11 -20.07 -8.11
CA GLN A 97 -3.22 -19.47 -8.87
C GLN A 97 -2.77 -19.19 -10.32
N ALA A 98 -3.23 -20.02 -11.26
CA ALA A 98 -3.30 -19.65 -12.67
C ALA A 98 -4.67 -18.98 -12.91
N TRP A 99 -4.65 -17.86 -13.63
CA TRP A 99 -5.86 -17.10 -14.02
C TRP A 99 -6.70 -17.87 -15.02
#